data_AF-A0A1C8V7H2-F1
#
_entry.id   AF-A0A1C8V7H2-F1
#
_cell.length_a   1.000
_cell.length_b   1.000
_cell.length_c   1.000
_cell.angle_alpha   90.00
_cell.angle_beta   90.00
_cell.angle_gamma   90.00
#
_symmetry.space_group_name_H-M   'P 1'
#
loop_
_entity.id
_entity.type
_entity.pdbx_description
1 polymer ?
#
loop_
_entity_poly.entity_id
_entity_poly.type
_entity_poly.pdbx_seq_one_letter_code
_entity_poly.pdbx_strand_id
1 'polypeptide(L)'
;HPVEIFFPPEPERDYLEAGICSVIQIHMCEEIAGDVLLFLTGQEEIEVACKRIKREIDNLGPEVGELKCIPLYSTLPPNLQQRIFEDPPPNKANGAIGRKVVVSTNIAETSLTIDGVVFVIDPGFAKQKVYNPRIRVESLLVSPISKSPAQQKAGRAGKTKPGNCFGLYTKKAYKN
;
A
#
# COMPACT_ATOMS: atom_id res chain seq x y z
N HIS A 1 -8.99 -2.82 -15.98
CA HIS A 1 -10.36 -2.68 -15.42
C HIS A 1 -10.53 -1.29 -14.80
N PRO A 2 -11.76 -0.77 -14.65
CA PRO A 2 -11.97 0.54 -14.04
C PRO A 2 -11.46 0.56 -12.59
N VAL A 3 -10.91 1.70 -12.17
CA VAL A 3 -10.46 1.94 -10.79
C VAL A 3 -11.18 3.16 -10.26
N GLU A 4 -11.85 3.01 -9.12
CA GLU A 4 -12.42 4.13 -8.38
C GLU A 4 -11.38 4.73 -7.44
N ILE A 5 -11.27 6.06 -7.40
CA ILE A 5 -10.29 6.75 -6.56
C ILE A 5 -11.02 7.56 -5.49
N PHE A 6 -10.73 7.24 -4.23
CA PHE A 6 -11.26 7.91 -3.05
C PHE A 6 -10.21 8.87 -2.48
N PHE A 7 -10.69 10.02 -1.97
CA PHE A 7 -9.87 11.05 -1.36
C PHE A 7 -10.49 11.50 -0.04
N PRO A 8 -9.70 11.71 1.03
CA PRO A 8 -10.19 12.32 2.25
C PRO A 8 -10.59 13.79 2.01
N PRO A 9 -11.53 14.33 2.81
CA PRO A 9 -11.95 15.73 2.72
C PRO A 9 -10.84 16.69 3.17
N GLU A 10 -10.01 16.27 4.13
CA GLU A 10 -8.92 17.06 4.71
C GLU A 10 -7.56 16.34 4.53
N PRO A 11 -6.44 17.09 4.54
CA PRO A 11 -5.11 16.49 4.47
C PRO A 11 -4.81 15.64 5.69
N GLU A 12 -4.26 14.45 5.47
CA GLU A 12 -3.82 13.57 6.53
C GLU A 12 -2.46 14.02 7.08
N ARG A 13 -2.33 14.09 8.42
CA ARG A 13 -1.08 14.51 9.08
C ARG A 13 -0.13 13.34 9.28
N ASP A 14 -0.69 12.18 9.62
CA ASP A 14 0.07 10.94 9.82
C ASP A 14 -0.39 9.91 8.78
N TYR A 15 0.24 9.96 7.60
CA TYR A 15 -0.10 9.04 6.52
C TYR A 15 0.27 7.59 6.85
N LEU A 16 1.21 7.35 7.77
CA LEU A 16 1.60 6.00 8.18
C LEU A 16 0.46 5.40 9.00
N GLU A 17 -0.06 6.14 9.98
CA GLU A 17 -1.23 5.74 10.76
C GLU A 17 -2.43 5.51 9.86
N ALA A 18 -2.79 6.50 9.04
CA ALA A 18 -3.94 6.40 8.16
C ALA A 18 -3.82 5.24 7.16
N GLY A 19 -2.60 4.97 6.67
CA GLY A 19 -2.32 3.81 5.83
C GLY A 19 -2.58 2.48 6.55
N ILE A 20 -2.10 2.34 7.78
CA ILE A 20 -2.33 1.15 8.62
C ILE A 20 -3.83 0.99 8.90
N CYS A 21 -4.51 2.05 9.38
CA CYS A 21 -5.94 2.03 9.64
C CYS A 21 -6.75 1.64 8.39
N SER A 22 -6.38 2.17 7.22
CA SER A 22 -7.04 1.84 5.95
C SER A 22 -6.88 0.36 5.59
N VAL A 23 -5.70 -0.25 5.82
CA VAL A 23 -5.49 -1.69 5.62
C VAL A 23 -6.43 -2.50 6.52
N ILE A 24 -6.50 -2.16 7.81
CA ILE A 24 -7.35 -2.87 8.78
C ILE A 24 -8.83 -2.71 8.43
N GLN A 25 -9.25 -1.49 8.08
CA GLN A 25 -10.64 -1.21 7.69
C GLN A 25 -11.04 -1.99 6.43
N ILE A 26 -10.18 -2.02 5.40
CA ILE A 26 -10.43 -2.82 4.19
C ILE A 26 -10.54 -4.30 4.54
N HIS A 27 -9.66 -4.82 5.39
CA HIS A 27 -9.69 -6.22 5.79
C HIS A 27 -10.98 -6.61 6.53
N MET A 28 -11.51 -5.70 7.35
CA MET A 28 -12.69 -5.92 8.19
C MET A 28 -14.02 -5.65 7.50
N CYS A 29 -14.08 -4.65 6.63
CA CYS A 29 -15.35 -4.13 6.11
C CYS A 29 -15.62 -4.53 4.65
N GLU A 30 -14.59 -4.81 3.85
CA GLU A 30 -14.80 -5.15 2.45
C GLU A 30 -15.17 -6.63 2.29
N GLU A 31 -16.33 -6.88 1.70
CA GLU A 31 -16.85 -8.24 1.44
C GLU A 31 -16.26 -8.85 0.15
N ILE A 32 -15.57 -8.05 -0.67
CA ILE A 32 -14.99 -8.49 -1.94
C ILE A 32 -13.56 -8.99 -1.71
N ALA A 33 -13.30 -10.25 -2.08
CA ALA A 33 -11.96 -10.82 -2.02
C ALA A 33 -10.95 -10.04 -2.89
N GLY A 34 -9.71 -9.94 -2.41
CA GLY A 34 -8.58 -9.36 -3.14
C GLY A 34 -7.55 -8.74 -2.22
N ASP A 35 -6.35 -8.56 -2.75
CA ASP A 35 -5.19 -8.16 -1.99
C ASP A 35 -5.06 -6.64 -1.92
N VAL A 36 -4.34 -6.20 -0.90
CA VAL A 36 -4.07 -4.80 -0.61
C VAL A 36 -2.63 -4.46 -0.96
N LEU A 37 -2.41 -3.33 -1.62
CA LEU A 37 -1.09 -2.74 -1.84
C LEU A 37 -1.03 -1.37 -1.17
N LEU A 38 -0.22 -1.27 -0.11
CA LEU A 38 0.06 -0.03 0.60
C LEU A 38 1.42 0.51 0.16
N PHE A 39 1.46 1.76 -0.33
CA PHE A 39 2.71 2.44 -0.64
C PHE A 39 3.25 3.18 0.58
N LEU A 40 4.55 3.02 0.89
CA LEU A 40 5.29 3.78 1.89
C LEU A 40 6.66 4.20 1.33
N THR A 41 7.41 5.03 2.05
CA THR A 41 8.57 5.73 1.46
C THR A 41 9.89 5.02 1.67
N GLY A 42 9.98 4.07 2.61
CA GLY A 42 11.22 3.36 2.90
C GLY A 42 11.07 2.18 3.85
N GLN A 43 12.18 1.44 3.99
CA GLN A 43 12.27 0.21 4.79
C GLN A 43 11.77 0.39 6.24
N GLU A 44 12.20 1.44 6.94
CA GLU A 44 11.84 1.63 8.35
C GLU A 44 10.31 1.77 8.55
N GLU A 45 9.66 2.62 7.75
CA GLU A 45 8.20 2.77 7.76
C GLU A 45 7.49 1.45 7.43
N ILE A 46 7.99 0.71 6.43
CA ILE A 46 7.42 -0.57 6.00
C ILE A 46 7.49 -1.60 7.13
N GLU A 47 8.64 -1.74 7.78
CA GLU A 47 8.81 -2.69 8.88
C GLU A 47 7.93 -2.35 10.09
N VAL A 48 7.79 -1.05 10.40
CA VAL A 48 6.88 -0.57 11.44
C VAL A 48 5.43 -0.88 11.06
N ALA A 49 5.00 -0.54 9.84
CA ALA A 49 3.65 -0.82 9.37
C ALA A 49 3.32 -2.31 9.42
N CYS A 50 4.20 -3.18 8.92
CA CYS A 50 4.00 -4.62 8.94
C CYS A 50 3.81 -5.16 10.37
N LYS A 51 4.62 -4.72 11.32
CA LYS A 51 4.51 -5.13 12.73
C LYS A 51 3.21 -4.64 13.35
N ARG A 52 2.82 -3.40 13.08
CA ARG A 52 1.59 -2.80 13.62
C ARG A 52 0.34 -3.45 13.03
N ILE A 53 0.28 -3.61 11.71
CA ILE A 53 -0.82 -4.31 11.03
C ILE A 53 -1.01 -5.71 11.62
N LYS A 54 0.08 -6.49 11.74
CA LYS A 54 0.01 -7.82 12.32
C LYS A 54 -0.56 -7.80 13.74
N ARG A 55 -0.05 -6.91 14.60
CA ARG A 55 -0.53 -6.76 15.98
C ARG A 55 -2.00 -6.40 16.06
N GLU A 56 -2.46 -5.46 15.23
CA GLU A 56 -3.87 -5.08 15.21
C GLU A 56 -4.76 -6.26 14.78
N ILE A 57 -4.38 -7.00 13.74
CA ILE A 57 -5.13 -8.19 13.30
C ILE A 57 -5.16 -9.28 14.39
N ASP A 58 -4.04 -9.55 15.04
CA ASP A 58 -3.96 -10.54 16.11
C ASP A 58 -4.88 -10.16 17.30
N ASN A 59 -5.14 -8.88 17.53
CA ASN A 59 -6.02 -8.38 18.59
C ASN A 59 -7.52 -8.49 18.25
N LEU A 60 -7.91 -8.60 16.97
CA LEU A 60 -9.32 -8.63 16.56
C LEU A 60 -10.00 -9.99 16.81
N GLY A 61 -9.24 -11.02 17.16
CA GLY A 61 -9.75 -12.33 17.55
C GLY A 61 -9.99 -13.31 16.39
N PRO A 62 -10.49 -14.51 16.69
CA PRO A 62 -10.50 -15.63 15.74
C PRO A 62 -11.55 -15.51 14.63
N GLU A 63 -12.53 -14.63 14.75
CA GLU A 63 -13.59 -14.46 13.76
C GLU A 63 -13.11 -13.75 12.49
N VAL A 64 -12.04 -12.95 12.59
CA VAL A 64 -11.46 -12.21 11.46
C VAL A 64 -10.61 -13.13 10.59
N GLY A 65 -10.65 -12.95 9.28
CA GLY A 65 -9.83 -13.70 8.34
C GLY A 65 -8.34 -13.46 8.58
N GLU A 66 -7.49 -14.40 8.17
CA GLU A 66 -6.04 -14.22 8.30
C GLU A 66 -5.55 -13.15 7.32
N LEU A 67 -4.68 -12.26 7.79
CA LEU A 67 -4.02 -11.26 6.96
C LEU A 67 -2.52 -11.54 6.88
N LYS A 68 -2.03 -11.92 5.70
CA LYS A 68 -0.60 -12.10 5.44
C LYS A 68 0.03 -10.76 5.04
N CYS A 69 0.88 -10.21 5.91
CA CYS A 69 1.60 -8.96 5.63
C CYS A 69 3.00 -9.24 5.04
N ILE A 70 3.30 -8.65 3.88
CA ILE A 70 4.55 -8.88 3.13
C ILE A 70 5.26 -7.54 2.85
N PRO A 71 6.47 -7.31 3.40
CA PRO A 71 7.25 -6.11 3.07
C PRO A 71 7.88 -6.23 1.68
N LEU A 72 7.99 -5.12 0.95
CA LEU A 72 8.66 -5.06 -0.35
C LEU A 72 9.44 -3.75 -0.54
N TYR A 73 10.77 -3.81 -0.42
CA TYR A 73 11.69 -2.70 -0.67
C TYR A 73 13.00 -3.21 -1.30
N SER A 74 13.78 -2.30 -1.89
CA SER A 74 14.90 -2.65 -2.78
C SER A 74 16.04 -3.46 -2.14
N THR A 75 16.28 -3.30 -0.84
CA THR A 75 17.34 -4.01 -0.11
C THR A 75 16.92 -5.40 0.41
N LEU A 76 15.68 -5.83 0.20
CA LEU A 76 15.26 -7.19 0.58
C LEU A 76 16.02 -8.24 -0.24
N PRO A 77 16.49 -9.33 0.38
CA PRO A 77 16.98 -10.51 -0.33
C PRO A 77 15.97 -11.01 -1.39
N PRO A 78 16.42 -11.50 -2.55
CA PRO A 78 15.52 -11.92 -3.64
C PRO A 78 14.47 -12.94 -3.21
N ASN A 79 14.83 -13.93 -2.37
CA ASN A 79 13.89 -14.92 -1.85
C ASN A 79 12.76 -14.31 -1.02
N LEU A 80 13.02 -13.21 -0.31
CA LEU A 80 11.99 -12.48 0.45
C LEU A 80 11.13 -11.61 -0.46
N GLN A 81 11.70 -11.02 -1.53
CA GLN A 81 10.92 -10.28 -2.52
C GLN A 81 9.92 -11.19 -3.27
N GLN A 82 10.32 -12.43 -3.57
CA GLN A 82 9.45 -13.41 -4.24
C GLN A 82 8.21 -13.79 -3.43
N ARG A 83 8.17 -13.51 -2.13
CA ARG A 83 7.00 -13.79 -1.28
C ARG A 83 5.75 -13.03 -1.72
N ILE A 84 5.89 -11.92 -2.45
CA ILE A 84 4.74 -11.18 -2.99
C ILE A 84 3.90 -12.02 -3.97
N PHE A 85 4.47 -13.08 -4.54
CA PHE A 85 3.79 -14.03 -5.43
C PHE A 85 3.11 -15.18 -4.68
N GLU A 86 3.28 -15.29 -3.36
CA GLU A 86 2.51 -16.25 -2.57
C GLU A 86 1.02 -15.91 -2.63
N ASP A 87 0.18 -16.94 -2.63
CA ASP A 87 -1.26 -16.80 -2.50
C ASP A 87 -1.64 -16.19 -1.14
N PRO A 88 -2.77 -15.45 -1.08
CA PRO A 88 -3.36 -15.04 0.19
C PRO A 88 -3.76 -16.28 1.02
N PRO A 89 -3.88 -16.14 2.35
CA PRO A 89 -4.44 -17.19 3.19
C PRO A 89 -5.85 -17.60 2.70
N PRO A 90 -6.25 -18.86 2.90
CA PRO A 90 -7.60 -19.30 2.55
C PRO A 90 -8.65 -18.59 3.42
N ASN A 91 -9.86 -18.49 2.90
CA ASN A 91 -10.99 -18.01 3.69
C ASN A 91 -11.30 -18.99 4.83
N LYS A 92 -11.73 -18.44 5.96
CA LYS A 92 -12.17 -19.23 7.12
C LYS A 92 -13.55 -19.85 6.87
N ALA A 93 -13.86 -20.92 7.61
CA ALA A 93 -15.14 -21.63 7.51
C ALA A 93 -16.36 -20.75 7.88
N ASN A 94 -16.16 -19.71 8.69
CA ASN A 94 -17.19 -18.71 9.03
C ASN A 94 -17.43 -17.67 7.90
N GLY A 95 -16.74 -17.80 6.76
CA GLY A 95 -16.85 -16.90 5.62
C GLY A 95 -15.88 -15.71 5.65
N ALA A 96 -15.10 -15.53 6.71
CA ALA A 96 -14.14 -14.42 6.79
C ALA A 96 -13.01 -14.57 5.76
N ILE A 97 -12.69 -13.47 5.07
CA ILE A 97 -11.79 -13.47 3.92
C ILE A 97 -10.33 -13.49 4.36
N GLY A 98 -9.57 -14.45 3.85
CA GLY A 98 -8.12 -14.42 3.96
C GLY A 98 -7.55 -13.45 2.93
N ARG A 99 -6.66 -12.54 3.36
CA ARG A 99 -6.08 -11.51 2.48
C ARG A 99 -4.58 -11.47 2.59
N LYS A 100 -3.92 -11.01 1.53
CA LYS A 100 -2.53 -10.57 1.57
C LYS A 100 -2.48 -9.05 1.47
N VAL A 101 -1.62 -8.44 2.28
CA VAL A 101 -1.23 -7.03 2.12
C VAL A 101 0.25 -6.95 1.80
N VAL A 102 0.58 -6.32 0.68
CA VAL A 102 1.95 -5.98 0.33
C VAL A 102 2.19 -4.51 0.71
N VAL A 103 3.19 -4.27 1.56
CA VAL A 103 3.60 -2.93 1.98
C VAL A 103 4.90 -2.61 1.27
N SER A 104 4.87 -1.64 0.35
CA SER A 104 5.96 -1.46 -0.61
C SER A 104 6.41 -0.01 -0.82
N THR A 105 7.66 0.18 -1.23
CA THR A 105 8.09 1.42 -1.87
C THR A 105 7.56 1.52 -3.31
N ASN A 106 8.03 2.50 -4.07
CA ASN A 106 7.73 2.65 -5.49
C ASN A 106 8.22 1.49 -6.38
N ILE A 107 8.93 0.48 -5.85
CA ILE A 107 9.29 -0.73 -6.61
C ILE A 107 8.06 -1.49 -7.14
N ALA A 108 6.92 -1.42 -6.44
CA ALA A 108 5.66 -2.01 -6.88
C ALA A 108 4.89 -1.17 -7.93
N GLU A 109 5.34 0.06 -8.23
CA GLU A 109 4.68 0.97 -9.18
C GLU A 109 4.76 0.39 -10.61
N THR A 110 5.97 0.17 -11.12
CA THR A 110 6.20 -0.26 -12.50
C THR A 110 6.80 -1.67 -12.62
N SER A 111 7.69 -2.06 -11.70
CA SER A 111 8.68 -3.11 -11.99
C SER A 111 8.24 -4.53 -11.66
N LEU A 112 7.17 -4.70 -10.88
CA LEU A 112 6.66 -6.00 -10.45
C LEU A 112 5.16 -6.08 -10.67
N THR A 113 4.65 -7.21 -11.16
CA THR A 113 3.20 -7.48 -11.21
C THR A 113 2.84 -8.34 -10.01
N ILE A 114 2.07 -7.77 -9.08
CA ILE A 114 1.53 -8.50 -7.93
C ILE A 114 0.10 -8.83 -8.32
N ASP A 115 -0.15 -10.09 -8.60
CA ASP A 115 -1.49 -10.56 -8.95
C ASP A 115 -2.40 -10.53 -7.71
N GLY A 116 -3.71 -10.38 -7.95
CA GLY A 116 -4.71 -10.35 -6.89
C GLY A 116 -4.95 -8.98 -6.23
N VAL A 117 -4.11 -7.97 -6.48
CA VAL A 117 -4.29 -6.62 -5.92
C VAL A 117 -5.52 -5.95 -6.53
N VAL A 118 -6.44 -5.55 -5.65
CA VAL A 118 -7.67 -4.81 -6.02
C VAL A 118 -7.89 -3.58 -5.14
N PHE A 119 -7.17 -3.49 -4.02
CA PHE A 119 -7.16 -2.31 -3.15
C PHE A 119 -5.77 -1.70 -3.14
N VAL A 120 -5.67 -0.42 -3.46
CA VAL A 120 -4.42 0.35 -3.37
C VAL A 120 -4.61 1.45 -2.34
N ILE A 121 -3.62 1.64 -1.48
CA ILE A 121 -3.55 2.78 -0.56
C ILE A 121 -2.30 3.58 -0.92
N ASP A 122 -2.49 4.85 -1.29
CA ASP A 122 -1.43 5.75 -1.74
C ASP A 122 -1.36 7.01 -0.87
N PRO A 123 -0.37 7.12 0.03
CA PRO A 123 -0.09 8.36 0.75
C PRO A 123 0.29 9.56 -0.12
N GLY A 124 0.69 9.34 -1.38
CA GLY A 124 1.12 10.42 -2.27
C GLY A 124 2.57 10.88 -2.05
N PHE A 125 3.41 10.08 -1.38
CA PHE A 125 4.83 10.39 -1.13
C PHE A 125 5.77 9.33 -1.70
N ALA A 126 6.99 9.72 -2.01
CA ALA A 126 8.11 8.84 -2.33
C ALA A 126 9.45 9.51 -1.99
N LYS A 127 10.52 8.72 -1.80
CA LYS A 127 11.87 9.26 -1.74
C LYS A 127 12.33 9.67 -3.15
N GLN A 128 12.63 10.95 -3.32
CA GLN A 128 13.10 11.53 -4.58
C GLN A 128 14.54 12.03 -4.41
N LYS A 129 15.33 11.88 -5.47
CA LYS A 129 16.69 12.43 -5.54
C LYS A 129 16.60 13.93 -5.75
N VAL A 130 17.16 14.68 -4.80
CA VAL A 130 17.24 16.15 -4.85
C VAL A 130 18.71 16.55 -4.89
N TYR A 131 19.07 17.34 -5.90
CA TYR A 131 20.42 17.87 -6.06
C TYR A 131 20.48 19.32 -5.55
N ASN A 132 21.39 19.59 -4.62
CA ASN A 132 21.67 20.95 -4.18
C ASN A 132 22.90 21.51 -4.94
N PRO A 133 22.70 22.42 -5.92
CA PRO A 133 23.78 22.90 -6.77
C PRO A 133 24.80 23.78 -6.03
N ARG A 134 24.43 24.37 -4.89
CA ARG A 134 25.32 25.24 -4.12
C ARG A 134 26.43 24.44 -3.42
N ILE A 135 26.09 23.29 -2.89
CA ILE A 135 27.03 22.41 -2.17
C ILE A 135 27.44 21.17 -2.99
N ARG A 136 26.86 20.98 -4.18
CA ARG A 136 27.11 19.85 -5.10
C ARG A 136 26.85 18.47 -4.48
N VAL A 137 25.84 18.38 -3.61
CA VAL A 137 25.43 17.14 -2.94
C VAL A 137 24.07 16.68 -3.47
N GLU A 138 23.96 15.38 -3.71
CA GLU A 138 22.69 14.69 -3.97
C GLU A 138 22.17 14.08 -2.66
N SER A 139 20.87 14.20 -2.40
CA SER A 139 20.22 13.65 -1.21
C SER A 139 18.88 13.01 -1.57
N LEU A 140 18.45 12.02 -0.80
CA LEU A 140 17.12 11.41 -0.93
C LEU A 140 16.18 12.03 0.10
N LEU A 141 15.18 12.77 -0.36
CA LEU A 141 14.18 13.39 0.50
C LEU A 141 12.81 12.79 0.22
N VAL A 142 12.02 12.59 1.28
CA VAL A 142 10.60 12.27 1.12
C VAL A 142 9.91 13.50 0.55
N SER A 143 9.25 13.34 -0.60
CA SER A 143 8.57 14.43 -1.31
C SER A 143 7.25 13.94 -1.90
N PRO A 144 6.26 14.84 -2.09
CA PRO A 144 5.03 14.50 -2.80
C PRO A 144 5.33 13.96 -4.20
N ILE A 145 4.55 12.98 -4.63
CA ILE A 145 4.58 12.47 -6.00
C ILE A 145 3.74 13.37 -6.92
N SER A 146 4.08 13.42 -8.19
CA SER A 146 3.23 14.08 -9.18
C SER A 146 2.02 13.21 -9.54
N LYS A 147 1.09 13.78 -10.30
CA LYS A 147 -0.12 13.08 -10.74
C LYS A 147 0.14 11.79 -11.52
N SER A 148 1.22 11.74 -12.31
CA SER A 148 1.52 10.57 -13.13
C SER A 148 1.84 9.32 -12.29
N PRO A 149 2.80 9.35 -11.34
CA PRO A 149 2.99 8.25 -10.40
C PRO A 149 1.72 7.87 -9.61
N ALA A 150 0.95 8.86 -9.14
CA ALA A 150 -0.31 8.59 -8.45
C ALA A 150 -1.31 7.80 -9.32
N GLN A 151 -1.40 8.12 -10.61
CA GLN A 151 -2.20 7.36 -11.58
C GLN A 151 -1.66 5.95 -11.82
N GLN A 152 -0.34 5.78 -11.91
CA GLN A 152 0.29 4.46 -12.06
C GLN A 152 0.02 3.57 -10.85
N LYS A 153 0.16 4.12 -9.64
CA LYS A 153 -0.19 3.46 -8.38
C LYS A 153 -1.67 3.06 -8.35
N ALA A 154 -2.58 3.97 -8.66
CA ALA A 154 -4.01 3.65 -8.73
C ALA A 154 -4.31 2.52 -9.73
N GLY A 155 -3.66 2.54 -10.90
CA GLY A 155 -3.79 1.51 -11.92
C GLY A 155 -3.43 0.10 -11.46
N ARG A 156 -2.70 -0.06 -10.34
CA ARG A 156 -2.37 -1.36 -9.76
C ARG A 156 -3.60 -2.12 -9.26
N ALA A 157 -4.63 -1.42 -8.80
CA ALA A 157 -5.90 -2.01 -8.34
C ALA A 157 -6.74 -2.58 -9.50
N GLY A 158 -6.52 -2.11 -10.73
CA GLY A 158 -7.36 -2.43 -11.89
C GLY A 158 -6.81 -3.50 -12.80
N LYS A 159 -5.79 -4.26 -12.39
CA LYS A 159 -5.11 -5.23 -13.27
C LYS A 159 -5.95 -6.47 -13.58
N THR A 160 -6.63 -7.03 -12.58
CA THR A 160 -7.35 -8.31 -12.71
C THR A 160 -8.86 -8.16 -12.75
N LYS A 161 -9.41 -7.17 -12.03
CA LYS A 161 -10.85 -6.85 -11.97
C LYS A 161 -11.02 -5.39 -11.53
N PRO A 162 -12.26 -4.84 -11.48
CA PRO A 162 -12.48 -3.51 -10.93
C PRO A 162 -11.89 -3.41 -9.52
N GLY A 163 -11.31 -2.26 -9.20
CA GLY A 163 -10.60 -2.07 -7.94
C GLY A 163 -10.71 -0.64 -7.40
N ASN A 164 -10.26 -0.47 -6.18
CA ASN A 164 -10.36 0.78 -5.42
C ASN A 164 -8.96 1.30 -5.10
N CYS A 165 -8.76 2.60 -5.26
CA CYS A 165 -7.57 3.31 -4.82
C CYS A 165 -7.94 4.36 -3.78
N PHE A 166 -7.34 4.28 -2.60
CA PHE A 166 -7.52 5.23 -1.51
C PHE A 166 -6.29 6.15 -1.48
N GLY A 167 -6.42 7.34 -2.07
CA GLY A 167 -5.38 8.36 -2.00
C GLY A 167 -5.51 9.12 -0.68
N LEU A 168 -4.51 9.07 0.20
CA LEU A 168 -4.56 9.73 1.53
C LEU A 168 -4.28 11.24 1.47
N TYR A 169 -4.64 11.86 0.35
CA TYR A 169 -4.47 13.27 0.06
C TYR A 169 -5.75 13.82 -0.56
N THR A 170 -6.01 15.11 -0.35
CA THR A 170 -7.25 15.71 -0.85
C THR A 170 -7.31 15.68 -2.38
N LYS A 171 -8.53 15.66 -2.91
CA LYS A 171 -8.78 15.77 -4.36
C LYS A 171 -8.17 17.04 -4.98
N LYS A 172 -8.03 18.12 -4.19
CA LYS A 172 -7.35 19.36 -4.60
C LYS A 172 -5.85 19.12 -4.78
N ALA A 173 -5.20 18.47 -3.82
CA ALA A 173 -3.79 18.12 -3.91
C ALA A 173 -3.50 17.18 -5.09
N TYR A 174 -4.40 16.25 -5.42
CA TYR A 174 -4.25 15.36 -6.57
C TYR A 174 -4.32 16.06 -7.94
N LYS A 175 -5.12 17.13 -8.03
CA LYS A 175 -5.36 17.84 -9.29
C LYS A 175 -4.29 18.88 -9.60
N ASN A 176 -3.61 19.38 -8.57
CA ASN A 176 -2.54 20.37 -8.65
C ASN A 176 -1.20 19.70 -8.93
#